data_AF-A0A3C1RHS9-F1
#
_entry.id   AF-A0A3C1RHS9-F1
#
_cell.length_a   1.000
_cell.length_b   1.000
_cell.length_c   1.000
_cell.angle_alpha   90.00
_cell.angle_beta   90.00
_cell.angle_gamma   90.00
#
_symmetry.space_group_name_H-M   'P 1'
#
loop_
_entity.id
_entity.type
_entity.pdbx_description
1 polymer ?
#
loop_
_entity_poly.entity_id
_entity_poly.type
_entity_poly.pdbx_seq_one_letter_code
_entity_poly.pdbx_strand_id
1 'polypeptide(L)' 'MIKFTISAQENIINEVIEHLTYGCYGIGMAKKWNINRVTPEKIIFELKEGEELILEELFWFGYFTRI' A
#
# COMPACT_ATOMS: atom_id res chain seq x y z
N MET A 1 -6.38 3.23 14.93
CA MET A 1 -5.36 3.47 13.89
C MET A 1 -5.16 2.19 13.11
N ILE A 2 -5.48 2.21 11.81
CA ILE A 2 -5.41 1.02 10.94
C ILE A 2 -4.01 0.97 10.31
N LYS A 3 -3.33 -0.16 10.48
CA LYS A 3 -2.00 -0.41 9.95
C LYS A 3 -1.99 -1.70 9.16
N PHE A 4 -1.36 -1.65 7.99
CA PHE A 4 -1.20 -2.79 7.11
C PHE A 4 0.26 -2.90 6.67
N THR A 5 0.67 -4.11 6.30
CA THR A 5 2.03 -4.37 5.85
C THR A 5 1.96 -5.35 4.71
N ILE A 6 2.63 -4.99 3.61
CA ILE A 6 2.88 -5.92 2.51
C ILE A 6 4.34 -6.36 2.57
N SER A 7 4.56 -7.64 2.27
CA SER A 7 5.89 -8.21 2.12
C SER A 7 5.90 -9.03 0.83
N ALA A 8 6.78 -8.70 -0.11
CA ALA A 8 6.90 -9.37 -1.40
C ALA A 8 8.32 -9.22 -1.95
N GLN A 9 8.64 -9.89 -3.06
CA GLN A 9 9.93 -9.72 -3.73
C GLN A 9 10.16 -8.25 -4.12
N GLU A 10 11.42 -7.79 -4.11
CA GLU A 10 11.76 -6.36 -4.33
C GLU A 10 11.17 -5.81 -5.64
N ASN A 11 11.19 -6.58 -6.73
CA ASN A 11 10.61 -6.18 -8.00
C ASN A 11 9.10 -5.92 -7.90
N ILE A 12 8.37 -6.75 -7.15
CA ILE A 12 6.93 -6.56 -6.89
C ILE A 12 6.71 -5.29 -6.07
N ILE A 13 7.53 -5.07 -5.04
CA ILE A 13 7.45 -3.87 -4.21
C ILE A 13 7.75 -2.60 -5.03
N ASN A 14 8.71 -2.66 -5.96
CA ASN A 14 9.02 -1.56 -6.86
C ASN A 14 7.83 -1.25 -7.78
N GLU A 15 7.17 -2.26 -8.37
CA GLU A 15 5.95 -2.07 -9.17
C GLU A 15 4.81 -1.46 -8.36
N VAL A 16 4.63 -1.89 -7.10
CA VAL A 16 3.63 -1.31 -6.19
C VAL A 16 3.90 0.18 -5.95
N ILE A 17 5.15 0.57 -5.67
CA ILE A 17 5.53 1.97 -5.48
C ILE A 17 5.31 2.78 -6.76
N GLU A 18 5.68 2.22 -7.91
CA GLU A 18 5.46 2.86 -9.21
C GLU A 18 3.96 3.12 -9.44
N HIS A 19 3.11 2.15 -9.17
CA HIS A 19 1.66 2.32 -9.27
C HIS A 19 1.10 3.33 -8.26
N LEU A 20 1.59 3.35 -7.02
CA LEU A 20 1.21 4.36 -6.02
C LEU A 20 1.63 5.77 -6.44
N THR A 21 2.68 5.90 -7.25
CA THR A 21 3.24 7.19 -7.70
C THR A 21 2.59 7.69 -8.99
N TYR A 22 2.32 6.79 -9.94
CA TYR A 22 1.91 7.17 -11.30
C TYR A 22 0.54 6.64 -11.71
N GLY A 23 0.02 5.59 -11.07
CA GLY A 23 -1.28 5.02 -11.39
C GLY A 23 -2.43 5.86 -10.83
N CYS A 24 -3.49 6.09 -11.61
CA CYS A 24 -4.63 6.91 -11.18
C CYS A 24 -5.25 6.42 -9.85
N TYR A 25 -5.45 5.11 -9.70
CA TYR A 25 -5.95 4.51 -8.46
C TYR A 25 -4.91 4.57 -7.33
N GLY A 26 -3.65 4.29 -7.65
CA GLY A 26 -2.56 4.29 -6.68
C GLY A 26 -2.30 5.67 -6.08
N ILE A 27 -2.39 6.74 -6.88
CA ILE A 27 -2.29 8.13 -6.41
C ILE A 27 -3.44 8.47 -5.44
N GLY A 28 -4.66 8.04 -5.75
CA GLY A 28 -5.82 8.25 -4.88
C GLY A 28 -5.64 7.56 -3.53
N MET A 29 -5.18 6.32 -3.55
CA MET A 29 -4.84 5.55 -2.35
C MET A 29 -3.70 6.22 -1.58
N ALA A 30 -2.60 6.57 -2.22
CA ALA A 30 -1.44 7.19 -1.57
C ALA A 30 -1.76 8.50 -0.82
N LYS A 31 -2.85 9.20 -1.17
CA LYS A 31 -3.30 10.37 -0.43
C LYS A 31 -3.85 10.04 0.96
N LYS A 32 -4.49 8.89 1.14
CA LYS A 32 -5.13 8.49 2.41
C LYS A 32 -4.17 7.79 3.38
N TRP A 33 -3.08 7.26 2.86
CA TRP A 33 -2.15 6.41 3.62
C TRP A 33 -0.80 7.11 3.81
N ASN A 34 -0.22 6.93 5.00
CA ASN A 34 1.20 7.14 5.24
C ASN A 34 1.92 5.86 4.80
N ILE A 35 2.72 5.97 3.74
CA ILE A 35 3.38 4.83 3.09
C ILE A 35 4.86 4.90 3.41
N ASN A 36 5.39 3.89 4.09
CA ASN A 36 6.79 3.82 4.45
C ASN A 36 7.41 2.49 4.00
N ARG A 37 8.35 2.57 3.05
CA ARG A 37 9.17 1.43 2.63
C ARG A 37 10.27 1.22 3.66
N VAL A 38 10.16 0.14 4.43
CA VAL A 38 11.09 -0.15 5.54
C VAL A 38 12.24 -1.07 5.13
N THR A 39 12.03 -1.91 4.11
CA THR A 39 13.08 -2.70 3.44
C THR A 39 12.77 -2.78 1.94
N PRO A 40 13.70 -3.25 1.09
CA PRO A 40 13.41 -3.47 -0.33
C PRO A 40 12.16 -4.34 -0.58
N GLU A 41 11.85 -5.26 0.33
CA GLU A 41 10.78 -6.26 0.25
C GLU A 41 9.52 -5.87 1.03
N LYS A 42 9.52 -4.75 1.76
CA LYS A 42 8.49 -4.47 2.76
C LYS A 42 8.04 -3.02 2.79
N ILE A 43 6.72 -2.83 2.71
CA ILE A 43 6.06 -1.53 2.88
C ILE A 43 5.06 -1.61 4.03
N ILE A 44 5.08 -0.56 4.84
CA ILE A 44 4.09 -0.31 5.88
C ILE A 44 3.14 0.78 5.40
N PHE A 45 1.85 0.52 5.53
CA PHE A 45 0.76 1.46 5.28
C PHE A 45 0.07 1.79 6.58
N GLU A 46 -0.07 3.07 6.90
CA GLU A 46 -0.82 3.56 8.06
C GLU A 46 -1.89 4.54 7.59
N LEU A 47 -3.16 4.23 7.87
CA LEU A 47 -4.27 5.08 7.46
C LEU A 47 -4.19 6.40 8.22
N LYS A 48 -4.26 7.52 7.51
CA LYS A 48 -4.24 8.86 8.13
C LYS A 48 -5.48 9.07 8.99
N GLU A 49 -5.37 9.93 9.98
CA GLU A 49 -6.49 10.27 10.85
C GLU A 49 -7.63 10.92 10.05
N GLY A 50 -8.87 10.49 10.30
CA GLY A 50 -10.06 11.00 9.61
C GLY A 50 -10.31 10.39 8.23
N GLU A 51 -9.42 9.55 7.72
CA GLU A 51 -9.63 8.80 6.47
C GLU A 51 -10.38 7.50 6.73
N GLU A 52 -11.09 7.04 5.69
CA GLU A 52 -11.84 5.79 5.72
C GLU A 52 -11.19 4.73 4.84
N LEU A 53 -11.11 3.52 5.39
CA LEU A 53 -10.72 2.33 4.65
C LEU A 53 -11.87 1.91 3.74
N ILE A 54 -11.61 1.84 2.43
CA ILE A 54 -12.58 1.34 1.45
C ILE A 54 -12.25 -0.10 1.05
N LEU A 55 -13.29 -0.84 0.63
CA LEU A 55 -13.19 -2.28 0.37
C LEU A 55 -12.23 -2.61 -0.79
N GLU A 56 -12.16 -1.73 -1.79
CA GLU A 56 -11.28 -1.88 -2.95
C GLU A 56 -9.81 -1.85 -2.55
N GLU A 57 -9.44 -0.99 -1.58
CA GLU A 57 -8.09 -0.91 -1.04
C GLU A 57 -7.73 -2.20 -0.28
N LEU A 58 -8.68 -2.78 0.46
CA LEU A 58 -8.51 -4.07 1.14
C LEU A 58 -8.27 -5.22 0.16
N PHE A 59 -8.97 -5.24 -0.97
CA PHE A 59 -8.76 -6.26 -2.00
C PHE A 59 -7.35 -6.17 -2.59
N TRP A 60 -6.90 -4.95 -2.88
CA TRP A 60 -5.57 -4.68 -3.41
C TRP A 60 -4.48 -5.14 -2.44
N PHE A 61 -4.63 -4.79 -1.17
CA PHE A 61 -3.77 -5.23 -0.07
C PHE A 61 -3.76 -6.75 0.14
N GLY A 62 -4.93 -7.39 0.04
CA GLY A 62 -5.08 -8.84 0.22
C GLY A 62 -4.33 -9.69 -0.82
N TYR A 63 -4.07 -9.14 -2.01
CA TYR A 63 -3.25 -9.82 -3.02
C TYR A 63 -1.81 -10.06 -2.52
N PHE A 64 -1.25 -9.11 -1.76
CA PHE A 64 0.15 -9.13 -1.34
C PHE A 64 0.41 -9.78 0.02
N THR A 65 -0.64 -10.19 0.74
CA THR A 65 -0.50 -10.86 2.06
C THR A 65 -0.69 -12.36 2.03
N ARG A 66 -0.89 -12.95 0.85
CA ARG A 66 -1.10 -14.39 0.69
C ARG A 66 0.18 -15.19 0.42
N ILE A 67 1.35 -14.63 0.74
CA ILE A 67 2.66 -15.28 0.60
C ILE A 67 3.23 -15.61 1.99
#